data_AF-A0A9P3A3D0-F1
#
_entry.id   AF-A0A9P3A3D0-F1
#
_cell.length_a   1.000
_cell.length_b   1.000
_cell.length_c   1.000
_cell.angle_alpha   90.00
_cell.angle_beta   90.00
_cell.angle_gamma   90.00
#
_symmetry.space_group_name_H-M   'P 1'
#
loop_
_entity.id
_entity.type
_entity.pdbx_description
1 polymer ?
#
loop_
_entity_poly.entity_id
_entity_poly.type
_entity_poly.pdbx_seq_one_letter_code
_entity_poly.pdbx_strand_id
1 'polypeptide(L)'
;MDSAELLRELEEDRQVVRDSDERCLALAAQAEAAARYAAQHLDERPQIVKDLSTASFHDVWQRFERQWSALADSFGAHGTSVASEDSRILLATALAKLERNLVAGIPEHQAQTVKHEPEIRRLIFNVTSFARIEDNHFYTLHAVLTQLLSNLISPTSGNPGADRIAEDKLALYLSGNREDDVIIRLLDSVDPKTNVATLHLINNVTRNSRPRLVQMLDGPGLRWVSKILGLMDDWHEAHDGRFELACGLINSFIDQSLQSQLFACLSSPNEPISPSQTTLLKLLDSHLSDSTSHMRSSSSVPNYMDNMEVDDPTHPNRFLIPVFHLLSAYAMTSMSHVPDDARLPKVFEGLVLVCEALSSIGLKVQGEKDLQVGDIGRGAEEGSDGDLIQEMKDPEDGTGLIKPIIESIRSLDDFAPRVNPRASANNGNSNGNGNGSMTPNRPVPPPDQARPLAQLKRNLVQLLGILSFEDIAVGDQVREHGGIQLLLSLTEVDETNPYLREHALFAVRNLMLGNPANQAIIGEMDPVGVLSETGELLPVPERMKRRGNGA
;
A
#
# COMPACT_ATOMS: atom_id res chain seq x y z
N MET A 1 -5.32 -36.48 -27.20
CA MET A 1 -6.14 -36.78 -26.01
C MET A 1 -7.08 -37.92 -26.37
N ASP A 2 -7.28 -38.91 -25.51
CA ASP A 2 -8.32 -39.94 -25.72
C ASP A 2 -9.63 -39.48 -25.06
N SER A 3 -10.46 -38.76 -25.82
CA SER A 3 -11.74 -38.25 -25.32
C SER A 3 -12.70 -39.36 -24.90
N ALA A 4 -12.62 -40.53 -25.55
CA ALA A 4 -13.53 -41.64 -25.29
C ALA A 4 -13.18 -42.33 -23.97
N GLU A 5 -11.89 -42.50 -23.69
CA GLU A 5 -11.43 -43.07 -22.43
C GLU A 5 -11.76 -42.16 -21.24
N LEU A 6 -11.51 -40.85 -21.35
CA LEU A 6 -11.92 -39.89 -20.31
C LEU A 6 -13.43 -39.88 -20.10
N LEU A 7 -14.22 -39.94 -21.18
CA LEU A 7 -15.67 -39.98 -21.08
C LEU A 7 -16.16 -41.22 -20.33
N ARG A 8 -15.58 -42.38 -20.64
CA ARG A 8 -15.87 -43.66 -19.97
C ARG A 8 -15.60 -43.56 -18.46
N GLU A 9 -14.46 -43.00 -18.05
CA GLU A 9 -14.15 -42.84 -16.63
C GLU A 9 -15.04 -41.79 -15.94
N LEU A 10 -15.48 -40.74 -16.64
CA LEU A 10 -16.41 -39.75 -16.09
C LEU A 10 -17.86 -40.24 -15.98
N GLU A 11 -18.23 -41.32 -16.70
CA GLU A 11 -19.56 -41.94 -16.66
C GLU A 11 -19.72 -42.99 -15.57
N GLU A 12 -18.61 -43.48 -15.00
CA GLU A 12 -18.63 -44.36 -13.84
C GLU A 12 -19.33 -43.69 -12.65
N ASP A 13 -19.92 -44.52 -11.78
CA ASP A 13 -20.64 -44.01 -10.60
C ASP A 13 -19.68 -43.23 -9.69
N ARG A 14 -20.04 -41.98 -9.36
CA ARG A 14 -19.21 -41.07 -8.56
C ARG A 14 -18.83 -41.63 -7.18
N GLN A 15 -19.68 -42.44 -6.56
CA GLN A 15 -19.38 -43.08 -5.27
C GLN A 15 -18.36 -44.19 -5.47
N VAL A 16 -18.50 -44.97 -6.55
CA VAL A 16 -17.52 -46.01 -6.93
C VAL A 16 -16.15 -45.41 -7.23
N VAL A 17 -16.12 -44.30 -7.98
CA VAL A 17 -14.86 -43.58 -8.27
C VAL A 17 -14.23 -43.05 -6.98
N ARG A 18 -15.01 -42.34 -6.16
CA ARG A 18 -14.54 -41.74 -4.92
C ARG A 18 -14.03 -42.76 -3.91
N ASP A 19 -14.64 -43.94 -3.84
CA ASP A 19 -14.35 -44.95 -2.82
C ASP A 19 -13.42 -46.07 -3.31
N SER A 20 -12.73 -45.88 -4.45
CA SER A 20 -11.71 -46.80 -4.97
C SER A 20 -10.45 -46.06 -5.40
N ASP A 21 -9.30 -46.41 -4.81
CA ASP A 21 -8.00 -45.85 -5.20
C ASP A 21 -7.70 -46.07 -6.69
N GLU A 22 -7.95 -47.28 -7.19
CA GLU A 22 -7.73 -47.61 -8.60
C GLU A 22 -8.55 -46.71 -9.53
N ARG A 23 -9.82 -46.47 -9.19
CA ARG A 23 -10.71 -45.63 -10.00
C ARG A 23 -10.39 -44.14 -9.87
N CYS A 24 -10.04 -43.67 -8.67
CA CYS A 24 -9.52 -42.32 -8.47
C CYS A 24 -8.30 -42.07 -9.35
N LEU A 25 -7.32 -42.97 -9.33
CA LEU A 25 -6.07 -42.83 -10.08
C LEU A 25 -6.28 -42.95 -11.60
N ALA A 26 -7.17 -43.85 -12.05
CA ALA A 26 -7.51 -43.99 -13.46
C ALA A 26 -8.13 -42.70 -14.03
N LEU A 27 -9.16 -42.17 -13.36
CA LEU A 27 -9.79 -40.92 -13.78
C LEU A 27 -8.82 -39.73 -13.66
N ALA A 28 -8.01 -39.67 -12.60
CA ALA A 28 -7.00 -38.62 -12.44
C ALA A 28 -6.00 -38.61 -13.60
N ALA A 29 -5.51 -39.78 -14.03
CA ALA A 29 -4.56 -39.91 -15.14
C ALA A 29 -5.16 -39.38 -16.45
N GLN A 30 -6.41 -39.74 -16.76
CA GLN A 30 -7.10 -39.28 -17.96
C GLN A 30 -7.41 -37.77 -17.91
N ALA A 31 -7.87 -37.26 -16.77
CA ALA A 31 -8.13 -35.85 -16.57
C ALA A 31 -6.85 -35.00 -16.68
N GLU A 32 -5.73 -35.46 -16.13
CA GLU A 32 -4.43 -34.79 -16.24
C GLU A 32 -3.93 -34.77 -17.69
N ALA A 33 -4.07 -35.87 -18.43
CA ALA A 33 -3.71 -35.92 -19.85
C ALA A 33 -4.55 -34.94 -20.69
N ALA A 34 -5.86 -34.87 -20.43
CA ALA A 34 -6.75 -33.91 -21.08
C ALA A 34 -6.44 -32.47 -20.67
N ALA A 35 -6.11 -32.22 -19.40
CA ALA A 35 -5.74 -30.90 -18.90
C ALA A 35 -4.50 -30.36 -19.63
N ARG A 36 -3.48 -31.22 -19.81
CA ARG A 36 -2.25 -30.88 -20.57
C ARG A 36 -2.57 -30.60 -22.04
N TYR A 37 -3.40 -31.42 -22.65
CA TYR A 37 -3.83 -31.21 -24.04
C TYR A 37 -4.55 -29.87 -24.21
N ALA A 38 -5.54 -29.58 -23.35
CA ALA A 38 -6.30 -28.33 -23.37
C ALA A 38 -5.42 -27.08 -23.12
N ALA A 39 -4.36 -27.22 -22.31
CA ALA A 39 -3.39 -26.13 -22.10
C ALA A 39 -2.51 -25.84 -23.33
N GLN A 40 -2.26 -26.85 -24.15
CA GLN A 40 -1.43 -26.73 -25.36
C GLN A 40 -2.25 -26.30 -26.59
N HIS A 41 -3.57 -26.52 -26.57
CA HIS A 41 -4.48 -26.27 -27.70
C HIS A 41 -5.64 -25.36 -27.26
N LEU A 42 -5.34 -24.09 -26.99
CA LEU A 42 -6.30 -23.14 -26.40
C LEU A 42 -7.51 -22.86 -27.31
N ASP A 43 -7.32 -22.92 -28.62
CA ASP A 43 -8.34 -22.76 -29.67
C ASP A 43 -9.26 -23.97 -29.82
N GLU A 44 -8.79 -25.16 -29.43
CA GLU A 44 -9.57 -26.41 -29.51
C GLU A 44 -10.47 -26.65 -28.29
N ARG A 45 -10.38 -25.83 -27.23
CA ARG A 45 -11.13 -26.02 -25.99
C ARG A 45 -12.65 -26.13 -26.17
N PRO A 46 -13.33 -25.33 -27.02
CA PRO A 46 -14.76 -25.54 -27.31
C PRO A 46 -15.06 -26.90 -27.95
N GLN A 47 -14.16 -27.39 -28.81
CA GLN A 47 -14.31 -28.69 -29.45
C GLN A 47 -14.09 -29.83 -28.44
N ILE A 48 -13.12 -29.69 -27.52
CA ILE A 48 -12.91 -30.65 -26.42
C ILE A 48 -14.19 -30.80 -25.57
N VAL A 49 -14.81 -29.68 -25.18
CA VAL A 49 -16.07 -29.68 -24.42
C VAL A 49 -17.19 -30.37 -25.20
N LYS A 50 -17.28 -30.09 -26.50
CA LYS A 50 -18.26 -30.74 -27.39
C LYS A 50 -18.05 -32.24 -27.46
N ASP A 51 -16.82 -32.71 -27.66
CA ASP A 51 -16.49 -34.14 -27.75
C ASP A 51 -16.79 -34.88 -26.45
N LEU A 52 -16.50 -34.25 -25.30
CA LEU A 52 -16.83 -34.80 -23.97
C LEU A 52 -18.31 -34.70 -23.63
N SER A 53 -19.09 -33.94 -24.41
CA SER A 53 -20.55 -33.85 -24.26
C SER A 53 -21.29 -34.78 -25.22
N THR A 54 -20.63 -35.26 -26.29
CA THR A 54 -21.22 -36.19 -27.25
C THR A 54 -21.07 -37.63 -26.79
N ALA A 55 -22.12 -38.21 -26.18
CA ALA A 55 -22.48 -39.64 -26.19
C ALA A 55 -23.42 -40.10 -25.04
N SER A 56 -23.90 -39.22 -24.14
CA SER A 56 -24.72 -39.67 -23.00
C SER A 56 -25.84 -38.72 -22.56
N PHE A 57 -26.60 -39.13 -21.55
CA PHE A 57 -27.66 -38.37 -20.89
C PHE A 57 -27.20 -37.08 -20.17
N HIS A 58 -25.90 -36.92 -19.90
CA HIS A 58 -25.35 -35.76 -19.20
C HIS A 58 -24.33 -35.04 -20.09
N ASP A 59 -24.22 -33.72 -20.00
CA ASP A 59 -23.12 -32.96 -20.61
C ASP A 59 -21.83 -33.08 -19.76
N VAL A 60 -20.69 -32.58 -20.25
CA VAL A 60 -19.42 -32.67 -19.51
C VAL A 60 -19.47 -31.92 -18.17
N TRP A 61 -20.21 -30.81 -18.10
CA TRP A 61 -20.30 -29.98 -16.90
C TRP A 61 -21.09 -30.66 -15.79
N GLN A 62 -22.21 -31.32 -16.12
CA GLN A 62 -22.98 -32.14 -15.19
C GLN A 62 -22.15 -33.32 -14.64
N ARG A 63 -21.20 -33.85 -15.42
CA ARG A 63 -20.26 -34.86 -14.92
C ARG A 63 -19.29 -34.26 -13.91
N PHE A 64 -18.71 -33.09 -14.20
CA PHE A 64 -17.88 -32.38 -13.21
C PHE A 64 -18.64 -32.01 -11.95
N GLU A 65 -19.86 -31.47 -12.06
CA GLU A 65 -20.74 -31.14 -10.92
C GLU A 65 -20.89 -32.33 -9.96
N ARG A 66 -21.13 -33.53 -10.51
CA ARG A 66 -21.26 -34.77 -9.74
C ARG A 66 -19.98 -35.17 -9.03
N GLN A 67 -18.83 -35.04 -9.71
CA GLN A 67 -17.53 -35.35 -9.13
C GLN A 67 -17.15 -34.32 -8.05
N TRP A 68 -17.42 -33.04 -8.24
CA TRP A 68 -17.17 -32.00 -7.23
C TRP A 68 -17.97 -32.23 -5.96
N SER A 69 -19.26 -32.52 -6.09
CA SER A 69 -20.11 -32.88 -4.95
C SER A 69 -19.57 -34.09 -4.19
N ALA A 70 -19.19 -35.17 -4.89
CA ALA A 70 -18.65 -36.37 -4.28
C ALA A 70 -17.30 -36.12 -3.58
N LEU A 71 -16.40 -35.36 -4.21
CA LEU A 71 -15.10 -35.00 -3.64
C LEU A 71 -15.27 -34.11 -2.41
N ALA A 72 -16.07 -33.06 -2.48
CA ALA A 72 -16.33 -32.14 -1.36
C ALA A 72 -16.89 -32.89 -0.15
N ASP A 73 -17.83 -33.83 -0.35
CA ASP A 73 -18.34 -34.70 0.71
C ASP A 73 -17.24 -35.57 1.33
N SER A 74 -16.34 -36.11 0.51
CA SER A 74 -15.28 -37.03 0.97
C SER A 74 -14.25 -36.37 1.88
N PHE A 75 -14.00 -35.06 1.72
CA PHE A 75 -13.01 -34.32 2.51
C PHE A 75 -13.61 -33.64 3.75
N GLY A 76 -14.94 -33.64 3.88
CA GLY A 76 -15.65 -33.02 5.00
C GLY A 76 -15.41 -33.73 6.34
N ALA A 77 -15.78 -33.07 7.44
CA ALA A 77 -15.54 -33.58 8.80
C ALA A 77 -16.20 -34.94 9.10
N HIS A 78 -17.29 -35.26 8.41
CA HIS A 78 -17.99 -36.55 8.48
C HIS A 78 -17.85 -37.37 7.18
N GLY A 79 -16.97 -36.93 6.28
CA GLY A 79 -16.69 -37.63 5.03
C GLY A 79 -16.00 -38.95 5.32
N THR A 80 -16.64 -40.06 4.96
CA THR A 80 -16.01 -41.38 4.94
C THR A 80 -15.76 -41.77 3.50
N SER A 81 -14.53 -42.15 3.18
CA SER A 81 -14.19 -42.76 1.90
C SER A 81 -13.26 -43.94 2.14
N VAL A 82 -13.43 -44.99 1.34
CA VAL A 82 -12.55 -46.17 1.37
C VAL A 82 -11.24 -45.89 0.62
N ALA A 83 -11.25 -44.95 -0.33
CA ALA A 83 -10.04 -44.53 -1.01
C ALA A 83 -9.15 -43.67 -0.09
N SER A 84 -7.84 -43.84 -0.27
CA SER A 84 -6.81 -43.01 0.34
C SER A 84 -7.04 -41.52 0.05
N GLU A 85 -6.61 -40.69 1.00
CA GLU A 85 -6.66 -39.23 0.83
C GLU A 85 -5.79 -38.79 -0.35
N ASP A 86 -4.61 -39.39 -0.54
CA ASP A 86 -3.71 -39.12 -1.65
C ASP A 86 -4.36 -39.34 -3.02
N SER A 87 -5.05 -40.47 -3.22
CA SER A 87 -5.72 -40.76 -4.49
C SER A 87 -6.84 -39.75 -4.79
N ARG A 88 -7.56 -39.31 -3.75
CA ARG A 88 -8.60 -38.28 -3.88
C ARG A 88 -8.01 -36.88 -4.12
N ILE A 89 -6.86 -36.55 -3.53
CA ILE A 89 -6.11 -35.31 -3.79
C ILE A 89 -5.68 -35.28 -5.26
N LEU A 90 -5.13 -36.38 -5.78
CA LEU A 90 -4.70 -36.49 -7.18
C LEU A 90 -5.89 -36.34 -8.14
N LEU A 91 -7.01 -36.99 -7.85
CA LEU A 91 -8.23 -36.86 -8.64
C LEU A 91 -8.76 -35.41 -8.64
N ALA A 92 -8.92 -34.80 -7.46
CA ALA A 92 -9.40 -33.43 -7.33
C ALA A 92 -8.46 -32.44 -8.05
N THR A 93 -7.15 -32.65 -7.95
CA THR A 93 -6.14 -31.81 -8.62
C THR A 93 -6.25 -31.93 -10.14
N ALA A 94 -6.35 -33.14 -10.67
CA ALA A 94 -6.43 -33.38 -12.12
C ALA A 94 -7.72 -32.81 -12.73
N LEU A 95 -8.87 -33.02 -12.08
CA LEU A 95 -10.14 -32.42 -12.47
C LEU A 95 -10.08 -30.90 -12.41
N ALA A 96 -9.49 -30.33 -11.36
CA ALA A 96 -9.41 -28.89 -11.19
C ALA A 96 -8.56 -28.25 -12.28
N LYS A 97 -7.42 -28.86 -12.64
CA LYS A 97 -6.59 -28.41 -13.77
C LYS A 97 -7.35 -28.47 -15.10
N LEU A 98 -8.06 -29.57 -15.36
CA LEU A 98 -8.82 -29.75 -16.58
C LEU A 98 -9.90 -28.68 -16.71
N GLU A 99 -10.78 -28.55 -15.72
CA GLU A 99 -11.87 -27.58 -15.75
C GLU A 99 -11.34 -26.13 -15.79
N ARG A 100 -10.30 -25.81 -15.01
CA ARG A 100 -9.65 -24.50 -15.02
C ARG A 100 -9.20 -24.12 -16.44
N ASN A 101 -8.59 -25.06 -17.16
CA ASN A 101 -8.11 -24.84 -18.52
C ASN A 101 -9.27 -24.71 -19.51
N LEU A 102 -10.32 -25.53 -19.38
CA LEU A 102 -11.49 -25.47 -20.26
C LEU A 102 -12.29 -24.19 -20.10
N VAL A 103 -12.37 -23.62 -18.88
CA VAL A 103 -13.14 -22.41 -18.60
C VAL A 103 -12.40 -21.12 -18.95
N ALA A 104 -11.06 -21.09 -18.86
CA ALA A 104 -10.28 -19.85 -18.89
C ALA A 104 -10.58 -18.94 -20.11
N GLY A 105 -11.19 -17.78 -19.87
CA GLY A 105 -11.45 -16.78 -20.91
C GLY A 105 -12.55 -17.16 -21.92
N ILE A 106 -13.41 -18.15 -21.63
CA ILE A 106 -14.53 -18.55 -22.50
C ILE A 106 -15.86 -18.30 -21.74
N PRO A 107 -16.60 -17.21 -22.04
CA PRO A 107 -17.81 -16.84 -21.29
C PRO A 107 -18.91 -17.90 -21.28
N GLU A 108 -19.09 -18.63 -22.38
CA GLU A 108 -20.10 -19.67 -22.50
C GLU A 108 -19.81 -20.87 -21.59
N HIS A 109 -18.53 -21.19 -21.40
CA HIS A 109 -18.11 -22.24 -20.48
C HIS A 109 -18.29 -21.77 -19.04
N GLN A 110 -17.85 -20.55 -18.72
CA GLN A 110 -17.99 -19.98 -17.38
C GLN A 110 -19.46 -19.92 -16.92
N ALA A 111 -20.37 -19.47 -17.79
CA ALA A 111 -21.80 -19.38 -17.47
C ALA A 111 -22.41 -20.73 -17.09
N GLN A 112 -21.89 -21.84 -17.65
CA GLN A 112 -22.35 -23.19 -17.34
C GLN A 112 -21.70 -23.77 -16.08
N THR A 113 -20.45 -23.40 -15.79
CA THR A 113 -19.67 -23.98 -14.69
C THR A 113 -19.72 -23.19 -13.39
N VAL A 114 -20.21 -21.94 -13.39
CA VAL A 114 -20.34 -21.13 -12.17
C VAL A 114 -21.17 -21.82 -11.07
N LYS A 115 -22.09 -22.71 -11.45
CA LYS A 115 -22.87 -23.53 -10.51
C LYS A 115 -22.02 -24.55 -9.73
N HIS A 116 -20.80 -24.85 -10.16
CA HIS A 116 -19.85 -25.72 -9.45
C HIS A 116 -19.14 -25.00 -8.30
N GLU A 117 -19.13 -23.65 -8.29
CA GLU A 117 -18.44 -22.85 -7.28
C GLU A 117 -18.75 -23.27 -5.83
N PRO A 118 -20.01 -23.51 -5.41
CA PRO A 118 -20.30 -23.87 -4.03
C PRO A 118 -19.58 -25.15 -3.58
N GLU A 119 -19.51 -26.15 -4.46
CA GLU A 119 -18.84 -27.43 -4.17
C GLU A 119 -17.32 -27.28 -4.16
N ILE A 120 -16.77 -26.48 -5.09
CA ILE A 120 -15.34 -26.19 -5.14
C ILE A 120 -14.92 -25.39 -3.90
N ARG A 121 -15.69 -24.38 -3.49
CA ARG A 121 -15.45 -23.61 -2.27
C ARG A 121 -15.56 -24.47 -1.03
N ARG A 122 -16.57 -25.34 -0.94
CA ARG A 122 -16.72 -26.31 0.15
C ARG A 122 -15.52 -27.26 0.21
N LEU A 123 -15.02 -27.71 -0.94
CA LEU A 123 -13.80 -28.51 -1.01
C LEU A 123 -12.60 -27.73 -0.50
N ILE A 124 -12.37 -26.48 -0.95
CA ILE A 124 -11.29 -25.60 -0.44
C ILE A 124 -11.40 -25.46 1.08
N PHE A 125 -12.58 -25.19 1.62
CA PHE A 125 -12.78 -25.09 3.06
C PHE A 125 -12.34 -26.37 3.80
N ASN A 126 -12.71 -27.54 3.27
CA ASN A 126 -12.36 -28.83 3.85
C ASN A 126 -10.86 -29.16 3.73
N VAL A 127 -10.22 -28.85 2.60
CA VAL A 127 -8.79 -29.13 2.38
C VAL A 127 -7.87 -28.08 2.99
N THR A 128 -8.40 -26.96 3.48
CA THR A 128 -7.65 -25.94 4.24
C THR A 128 -7.95 -26.00 5.74
N SER A 129 -8.64 -27.03 6.22
CA SER A 129 -9.05 -27.13 7.64
C SER A 129 -8.01 -27.77 8.55
N PHE A 130 -7.86 -27.17 9.74
CA PHE A 130 -6.89 -27.59 10.77
C PHE A 130 -5.46 -27.62 10.20
N ALA A 131 -4.72 -28.71 10.42
CA ALA A 131 -3.35 -28.86 9.94
C ALA A 131 -3.23 -28.92 8.40
N ARG A 132 -4.33 -29.14 7.66
CA ARG A 132 -4.25 -29.30 6.20
C ARG A 132 -3.81 -28.05 5.45
N ILE A 133 -3.98 -26.85 6.03
CA ILE A 133 -3.48 -25.59 5.42
C ILE A 133 -1.95 -25.50 5.42
N GLU A 134 -1.28 -26.20 6.34
CA GLU A 134 0.19 -26.24 6.49
C GLU A 134 0.79 -27.54 5.91
N ASP A 135 -0.05 -28.45 5.42
CA ASP A 135 0.38 -29.74 4.88
C ASP A 135 0.71 -29.63 3.39
N ASN A 136 1.96 -29.92 3.06
CA ASN A 136 2.49 -29.80 1.70
C ASN A 136 1.82 -30.71 0.67
N HIS A 137 1.15 -31.79 1.12
CA HIS A 137 0.39 -32.69 0.24
C HIS A 137 -0.78 -31.95 -0.42
N PHE A 138 -1.30 -30.90 0.22
CA PHE A 138 -2.45 -30.16 -0.27
C PHE A 138 -2.10 -28.89 -1.06
N TYR A 139 -0.87 -28.38 -1.00
CA TYR A 139 -0.52 -27.09 -1.60
C TYR A 139 -0.83 -26.98 -3.09
N THR A 140 -0.54 -28.04 -3.86
CA THR A 140 -0.88 -28.05 -5.29
C THR A 140 -2.39 -28.00 -5.49
N LEU A 141 -3.15 -28.70 -4.67
CA LEU A 141 -4.61 -28.71 -4.73
C LEU A 141 -5.18 -27.33 -4.34
N HIS A 142 -4.69 -26.71 -3.26
CA HIS A 142 -5.09 -25.36 -2.84
C HIS A 142 -4.90 -24.35 -3.97
N ALA A 143 -3.70 -24.30 -4.56
CA ALA A 143 -3.37 -23.36 -5.62
C ALA A 143 -4.24 -23.58 -6.87
N VAL A 144 -4.42 -24.83 -7.32
CA VAL A 144 -5.19 -25.13 -8.53
C VAL A 144 -6.69 -24.88 -8.33
N LEU A 145 -7.27 -25.24 -7.17
CA LEU A 145 -8.68 -24.93 -6.87
C LEU A 145 -8.92 -23.42 -6.81
N THR A 146 -7.97 -22.67 -6.24
CA THR A 146 -8.04 -21.20 -6.18
C THR A 146 -7.97 -20.58 -7.58
N GLN A 147 -7.11 -21.10 -8.47
CA GLN A 147 -7.05 -20.68 -9.86
C GLN A 147 -8.33 -21.05 -10.64
N LEU A 148 -8.91 -22.21 -10.36
CA LEU A 148 -10.21 -22.59 -10.91
C LEU A 148 -11.30 -21.61 -10.48
N LEU A 149 -11.41 -21.30 -9.17
CA LEU A 149 -12.33 -20.27 -8.69
C LEU A 149 -12.10 -18.93 -9.40
N SER A 150 -10.84 -18.52 -9.57
CA SER A 150 -10.49 -17.28 -10.28
C SER A 150 -11.08 -17.27 -11.68
N ASN A 151 -10.91 -18.33 -12.46
CA ASN A 151 -11.49 -18.42 -13.80
C ASN A 151 -13.02 -18.50 -13.80
N LEU A 152 -13.63 -19.14 -12.80
CA LEU A 152 -15.08 -19.28 -12.68
C LEU A 152 -15.80 -17.96 -12.37
N ILE A 153 -15.17 -17.09 -11.57
CA ILE A 153 -15.84 -15.87 -11.06
C ILE A 153 -15.29 -14.58 -11.67
N SER A 154 -14.23 -14.65 -12.47
CA SER A 154 -13.65 -13.47 -13.13
C SER A 154 -14.67 -12.80 -14.05
N PRO A 155 -14.78 -11.47 -14.05
CA PRO A 155 -15.63 -10.77 -15.00
C PRO A 155 -15.19 -11.07 -16.44
N THR A 156 -16.13 -11.49 -17.30
CA THR A 156 -15.84 -12.02 -18.65
C THR A 156 -15.85 -10.97 -19.75
N SER A 157 -16.36 -9.77 -19.49
CA SER A 157 -16.35 -8.66 -20.45
C SER A 157 -16.47 -7.32 -19.74
N GLY A 158 -16.10 -6.22 -20.41
CA GLY A 158 -16.30 -4.85 -19.90
C GLY A 158 -17.72 -4.30 -20.08
N ASN A 159 -18.70 -5.13 -20.45
CA ASN A 159 -20.08 -4.68 -20.66
C ASN A 159 -20.82 -4.51 -19.33
N PRO A 160 -21.71 -3.51 -19.19
CA PRO A 160 -22.55 -3.34 -18.01
C PRO A 160 -23.35 -4.62 -17.71
N GLY A 161 -23.22 -5.15 -16.48
CA GLY A 161 -23.88 -6.40 -16.04
C GLY A 161 -23.09 -7.69 -16.29
N ALA A 162 -21.96 -7.64 -17.01
CA ALA A 162 -21.05 -8.79 -17.14
C ALA A 162 -20.28 -9.11 -15.83
N ASP A 163 -20.36 -8.20 -14.86
CA ASP A 163 -19.76 -8.31 -13.54
C ASP A 163 -20.66 -9.01 -12.52
N ARG A 164 -21.91 -9.34 -12.86
CA ARG A 164 -22.89 -9.85 -11.88
C ARG A 164 -22.42 -11.09 -11.14
N ILE A 165 -21.74 -12.01 -11.83
CA ILE A 165 -21.14 -13.19 -11.19
C ILE A 165 -20.09 -12.76 -10.16
N ALA A 166 -19.20 -11.84 -10.53
CA ALA A 166 -18.16 -11.36 -9.64
C ALA A 166 -18.74 -10.59 -8.43
N GLU A 167 -19.78 -9.77 -8.65
CA GLU A 167 -20.50 -9.07 -7.59
C GLU A 167 -21.18 -10.05 -6.61
N ASP A 168 -21.98 -10.99 -7.14
CA ASP A 168 -22.70 -11.98 -6.34
C ASP A 168 -21.74 -12.85 -5.52
N LYS A 169 -20.62 -13.27 -6.12
CA LYS A 169 -19.62 -14.13 -5.46
C LYS A 169 -18.73 -13.38 -4.47
N LEU A 170 -18.36 -12.14 -4.77
CA LEU A 170 -17.65 -11.31 -3.81
C LEU A 170 -18.53 -11.05 -2.58
N ALA A 171 -19.79 -10.67 -2.78
CA ALA A 171 -20.73 -10.46 -1.68
C ALA A 171 -20.91 -11.74 -0.82
N LEU A 172 -20.96 -12.92 -1.46
CA LEU A 172 -21.01 -14.20 -0.74
C LEU A 172 -19.76 -14.42 0.12
N TYR A 173 -18.56 -14.24 -0.43
CA TYR A 173 -17.31 -14.46 0.31
C TYR A 173 -17.10 -13.43 1.42
N LEU A 174 -17.69 -12.24 1.27
CA LEU A 174 -17.70 -11.17 2.27
C LEU A 174 -18.88 -11.24 3.25
N SER A 175 -19.73 -12.28 3.17
CA SER A 175 -20.93 -12.42 4.02
C SER A 175 -20.63 -12.53 5.52
N GLY A 176 -19.39 -12.85 5.90
CA GLY A 176 -18.99 -13.12 7.28
C GLY A 176 -19.25 -14.55 7.74
N ASN A 177 -19.92 -15.38 6.93
CA ASN A 177 -20.05 -16.80 7.20
C ASN A 177 -18.69 -17.49 7.08
N ARG A 178 -18.37 -18.31 8.09
CA ARG A 178 -17.07 -19.01 8.17
C ARG A 178 -16.78 -19.90 6.96
N GLU A 179 -17.78 -20.57 6.41
CA GLU A 179 -17.63 -21.48 5.27
C GLU A 179 -17.54 -20.74 3.93
N ASP A 180 -17.95 -19.47 3.89
CA ASP A 180 -17.90 -18.63 2.70
C ASP A 180 -16.57 -17.87 2.59
N ASP A 181 -15.96 -17.47 3.72
CA ASP A 181 -14.66 -16.77 3.79
C ASP A 181 -13.47 -17.74 3.64
N VAL A 182 -13.35 -18.36 2.45
CA VAL A 182 -12.20 -19.23 2.12
C VAL A 182 -10.93 -18.44 1.79
N ILE A 183 -11.06 -17.17 1.41
CA ILE A 183 -9.94 -16.32 0.97
C ILE A 183 -9.01 -16.01 2.14
N ILE A 184 -9.52 -15.65 3.32
CA ILE A 184 -8.66 -15.36 4.48
C ILE A 184 -7.77 -16.57 4.84
N ARG A 185 -8.30 -17.78 4.67
CA ARG A 185 -7.63 -19.06 4.93
C ARG A 185 -6.56 -19.35 3.89
N LEU A 186 -6.84 -19.09 2.62
CA LEU A 186 -5.85 -19.25 1.54
C LEU A 186 -4.71 -18.23 1.68
N LEU A 187 -4.99 -17.04 2.22
CA LEU A 187 -3.97 -16.07 2.63
C LEU A 187 -3.16 -16.54 3.85
N ASP A 188 -3.65 -17.48 4.69
CA ASP A 188 -2.86 -18.11 5.77
C ASP A 188 -1.87 -19.16 5.26
N SER A 189 -1.99 -19.61 4.00
CA SER A 189 -1.08 -20.63 3.47
C SER A 189 0.35 -20.12 3.44
N VAL A 190 1.29 -20.94 3.91
CA VAL A 190 2.73 -20.68 3.80
C VAL A 190 3.28 -21.02 2.40
N ASP A 191 2.47 -21.63 1.53
CA ASP A 191 2.84 -21.93 0.15
C ASP A 191 2.71 -20.70 -0.76
N PRO A 192 3.81 -20.21 -1.37
CA PRO A 192 3.76 -19.02 -2.22
C PRO A 192 2.81 -19.17 -3.41
N LYS A 193 2.69 -20.37 -4.00
CA LYS A 193 1.82 -20.58 -5.17
C LYS A 193 0.35 -20.42 -4.82
N THR A 194 -0.04 -20.85 -3.63
CA THR A 194 -1.39 -20.67 -3.09
C THR A 194 -1.71 -19.19 -2.86
N ASN A 195 -0.79 -18.43 -2.25
CA ASN A 195 -1.00 -16.98 -2.10
C ASN A 195 -1.03 -16.26 -3.46
N VAL A 196 -0.15 -16.60 -4.41
CA VAL A 196 -0.16 -16.02 -5.77
C VAL A 196 -1.51 -16.25 -6.46
N ALA A 197 -2.03 -17.48 -6.40
CA ALA A 197 -3.35 -17.79 -6.94
C ALA A 197 -4.47 -16.98 -6.26
N THR A 198 -4.36 -16.78 -4.94
CA THR A 198 -5.33 -16.02 -4.14
C THR A 198 -5.29 -14.54 -4.48
N LEU A 199 -4.11 -13.95 -4.62
CA LEU A 199 -3.95 -12.55 -5.03
C LEU A 199 -4.44 -12.32 -6.46
N HIS A 200 -4.24 -13.27 -7.37
CA HIS A 200 -4.84 -13.21 -8.71
C HIS A 200 -6.37 -13.27 -8.68
N LEU A 201 -6.96 -14.14 -7.85
CA LEU A 201 -8.40 -14.21 -7.63
C LEU A 201 -8.95 -12.86 -7.12
N ILE A 202 -8.32 -12.28 -6.10
CA ILE A 202 -8.74 -11.00 -5.54
C ILE A 202 -8.61 -9.88 -6.58
N ASN A 203 -7.46 -9.76 -7.24
CA ASN A 203 -7.26 -8.75 -8.29
C ASN A 203 -8.26 -8.89 -9.44
N ASN A 204 -8.56 -10.12 -9.87
CA ASN A 204 -9.51 -10.35 -10.95
C ASN A 204 -10.95 -9.99 -10.54
N VAL A 205 -11.36 -10.37 -9.32
CA VAL A 205 -12.72 -10.09 -8.84
C VAL A 205 -12.92 -8.63 -8.48
N THR A 206 -11.88 -7.82 -8.28
CA THR A 206 -12.01 -6.38 -7.97
C THR A 206 -11.62 -5.47 -9.13
N ARG A 207 -11.10 -6.05 -10.23
CA ARG A 207 -10.55 -5.32 -11.37
C ARG A 207 -11.49 -4.24 -11.89
N ASN A 208 -10.99 -3.01 -11.97
CA ASN A 208 -11.67 -1.85 -12.54
C ASN A 208 -13.08 -1.60 -11.97
N SER A 209 -13.33 -1.94 -10.70
CA SER A 209 -14.66 -1.83 -10.11
C SER A 209 -14.63 -1.20 -8.72
N ARG A 210 -14.91 0.10 -8.69
CA ARG A 210 -15.05 0.86 -7.45
C ARG A 210 -16.07 0.23 -6.49
N PRO A 211 -17.29 -0.19 -6.90
CA PRO A 211 -18.24 -0.81 -5.97
C PRO A 211 -17.72 -2.08 -5.29
N ARG A 212 -16.95 -2.90 -6.02
CA ARG A 212 -16.33 -4.12 -5.45
C ARG A 212 -15.18 -3.80 -4.51
N LEU A 213 -14.38 -2.78 -4.82
CA LEU A 213 -13.34 -2.29 -3.89
C LEU A 213 -13.96 -1.66 -2.63
N VAL A 214 -15.06 -0.91 -2.75
CA VAL A 214 -15.77 -0.35 -1.58
C VAL A 214 -16.28 -1.45 -0.65
N GLN A 215 -16.78 -2.58 -1.19
CA GLN A 215 -17.16 -3.73 -0.36
C GLN A 215 -15.97 -4.31 0.43
N MET A 216 -14.74 -4.13 -0.04
CA MET A 216 -13.54 -4.57 0.68
C MET A 216 -13.11 -3.64 1.82
N LEU A 217 -13.77 -2.50 2.01
CA LEU A 217 -13.44 -1.54 3.08
C LEU A 217 -14.05 -1.90 4.44
N ASP A 218 -14.85 -2.97 4.53
CA ASP A 218 -15.49 -3.39 5.78
C ASP A 218 -15.38 -4.91 6.01
N GLY A 219 -15.63 -5.34 7.24
CA GLY A 219 -15.87 -6.73 7.61
C GLY A 219 -14.75 -7.69 7.17
N PRO A 220 -15.09 -8.82 6.51
CA PRO A 220 -14.11 -9.75 5.98
C PRO A 220 -13.15 -9.14 4.96
N GLY A 221 -13.62 -8.20 4.14
CA GLY A 221 -12.83 -7.61 3.07
C GLY A 221 -11.67 -6.79 3.62
N LEU A 222 -11.94 -5.99 4.66
CA LEU A 222 -10.90 -5.21 5.33
C LEU A 222 -9.86 -6.12 5.99
N ARG A 223 -10.27 -7.29 6.53
CA ARG A 223 -9.32 -8.28 7.07
C ARG A 223 -8.41 -8.84 5.98
N TRP A 224 -8.91 -9.07 4.77
CA TRP A 224 -8.08 -9.52 3.64
C TRP A 224 -7.05 -8.44 3.28
N VAL A 225 -7.48 -7.19 3.13
CA VAL A 225 -6.59 -6.07 2.77
C VAL A 225 -5.54 -5.83 3.85
N SER A 226 -5.95 -5.78 5.12
CA SER A 226 -5.03 -5.59 6.25
C SER A 226 -3.99 -6.70 6.34
N LYS A 227 -4.40 -7.95 6.12
CA LYS A 227 -3.49 -9.10 6.10
C LYS A 227 -2.49 -9.03 4.94
N ILE A 228 -2.96 -8.68 3.74
CA ILE A 228 -2.10 -8.51 2.58
C ILE A 228 -1.06 -7.42 2.87
N LEU A 229 -1.49 -6.23 3.34
CA LEU A 229 -0.58 -5.15 3.72
C LEU A 229 0.44 -5.59 4.77
N GLY A 230 0.02 -6.36 5.77
CA GLY A 230 0.91 -6.87 6.82
C GLY A 230 1.97 -7.88 6.35
N LEU A 231 1.81 -8.48 5.17
CA LEU A 231 2.76 -9.42 4.57
C LEU A 231 3.67 -8.78 3.52
N MET A 232 3.37 -7.54 3.09
CA MET A 232 4.06 -6.92 1.95
C MET A 232 5.53 -6.58 2.24
N ASP A 233 5.88 -6.19 3.46
CA ASP A 233 7.27 -5.90 3.82
C ASP A 233 8.13 -7.18 3.68
N ASP A 234 7.65 -8.32 4.18
CA ASP A 234 8.32 -9.62 4.04
C ASP A 234 8.45 -10.03 2.55
N TRP A 235 7.41 -9.82 1.74
CA TRP A 235 7.46 -10.13 0.31
C TRP A 235 8.41 -9.23 -0.46
N HIS A 236 8.49 -7.95 -0.09
CA HIS A 236 9.43 -7.00 -0.68
C HIS A 236 10.88 -7.39 -0.35
N GLU A 237 11.19 -7.67 0.91
CA GLU A 237 12.53 -8.11 1.34
C GLU A 237 12.97 -9.39 0.63
N ALA A 238 12.04 -10.33 0.46
CA ALA A 238 12.28 -11.59 -0.24
C ALA A 238 12.38 -11.46 -1.77
N HIS A 239 12.12 -10.28 -2.36
CA HIS A 239 12.01 -10.07 -3.80
C HIS A 239 11.00 -11.04 -4.45
N ASP A 240 9.86 -11.23 -3.78
CA ASP A 240 8.85 -12.21 -4.13
C ASP A 240 7.76 -11.59 -5.02
N GLY A 241 7.38 -12.29 -6.10
CA GLY A 241 6.34 -11.86 -7.06
C GLY A 241 4.95 -11.56 -6.44
N ARG A 242 4.70 -12.01 -5.20
CA ARG A 242 3.51 -11.65 -4.42
C ARG A 242 3.45 -10.17 -4.10
N PHE A 243 4.60 -9.50 -3.95
CA PHE A 243 4.67 -8.07 -3.69
C PHE A 243 4.02 -7.27 -4.83
N GLU A 244 4.36 -7.54 -6.08
CA GLU A 244 3.82 -6.82 -7.25
C GLU A 244 2.31 -7.05 -7.41
N LEU A 245 1.82 -8.27 -7.12
CA LEU A 245 0.39 -8.57 -7.14
C LEU A 245 -0.37 -7.83 -6.03
N ALA A 246 0.22 -7.71 -4.85
CA ALA A 246 -0.34 -6.96 -3.74
C ALA A 246 -0.33 -5.45 -4.02
N CYS A 247 0.77 -4.91 -4.56
CA CYS A 247 0.85 -3.54 -5.05
C CYS A 247 -0.23 -3.24 -6.09
N GLY A 248 -0.47 -4.15 -7.05
CA GLY A 248 -1.54 -4.01 -8.04
C GLY A 248 -2.93 -3.88 -7.42
N LEU A 249 -3.21 -4.62 -6.35
CA LEU A 249 -4.48 -4.53 -5.61
C LEU A 249 -4.60 -3.17 -4.90
N ILE A 250 -3.57 -2.76 -4.16
CA ILE A 250 -3.60 -1.50 -3.41
C ILE A 250 -3.64 -0.28 -4.34
N ASN A 251 -2.89 -0.33 -5.44
CA ASN A 251 -2.94 0.69 -6.49
C ASN A 251 -4.35 0.80 -7.10
N SER A 252 -5.11 -0.30 -7.17
CA SER A 252 -6.50 -0.23 -7.63
C SER A 252 -7.39 0.57 -6.66
N PHE A 253 -7.13 0.57 -5.35
CA PHE A 253 -7.82 1.47 -4.41
C PHE A 253 -7.42 2.94 -4.65
N ILE A 254 -6.13 3.21 -4.86
CA ILE A 254 -5.61 4.57 -5.10
C ILE A 254 -6.16 5.13 -6.42
N ASP A 255 -6.11 4.35 -7.50
CA ASP A 255 -6.62 4.69 -8.83
C ASP A 255 -8.14 4.94 -8.83
N GLN A 256 -8.87 4.40 -7.84
CA GLN A 256 -10.31 4.63 -7.64
C GLN A 256 -10.62 5.64 -6.53
N SER A 257 -9.62 6.39 -6.06
CA SER A 257 -9.75 7.44 -5.04
C SER A 257 -10.30 6.95 -3.70
N LEU A 258 -9.96 5.72 -3.30
CA LEU A 258 -10.41 5.08 -2.05
C LEU A 258 -9.35 5.09 -0.95
N GLN A 259 -8.15 5.65 -1.20
CA GLN A 259 -7.04 5.62 -0.24
C GLN A 259 -7.38 6.28 1.11
N SER A 260 -8.15 7.37 1.12
CA SER A 260 -8.57 8.03 2.37
C SER A 260 -9.48 7.11 3.21
N GLN A 261 -10.48 6.49 2.57
CA GLN A 261 -11.39 5.57 3.25
C GLN A 261 -10.66 4.33 3.76
N LEU A 262 -9.77 3.76 2.93
CA LEU A 262 -8.96 2.62 3.31
C LEU A 262 -8.04 2.96 4.49
N PHE A 263 -7.36 4.11 4.45
CA PHE A 263 -6.51 4.57 5.55
C PHE A 263 -7.30 4.69 6.86
N ALA A 264 -8.50 5.27 6.81
CA ALA A 264 -9.37 5.41 7.98
C ALA A 264 -9.77 4.03 8.55
N CYS A 265 -10.17 3.10 7.68
CA CYS A 265 -10.58 1.75 8.08
C CYS A 265 -9.45 0.93 8.71
N LEU A 266 -8.19 1.17 8.32
CA LEU A 266 -7.01 0.50 8.88
C LEU A 266 -6.54 1.06 10.24
N SER A 267 -7.26 2.04 10.80
CA SER A 267 -6.92 2.64 12.09
C SER A 267 -7.15 1.68 13.25
N SER A 268 -6.30 1.77 14.29
CA SER A 268 -6.44 1.00 15.53
C SER A 268 -6.56 1.96 16.73
N PRO A 269 -7.52 1.76 17.66
CA PRO A 269 -7.71 2.68 18.80
C PRO A 269 -6.49 2.82 19.72
N ASN A 270 -5.60 1.84 19.73
CA ASN A 270 -4.47 1.76 20.66
C ASN A 270 -3.14 2.24 20.06
N GLU A 271 -3.10 2.55 18.76
CA GLU A 271 -1.90 2.95 18.05
C GLU A 271 -2.14 4.25 17.29
N PRO A 272 -1.21 5.23 17.34
CA PRO A 272 -1.37 6.49 16.60
C PRO A 272 -1.33 6.27 15.07
N ILE A 273 -0.64 5.22 14.62
CA ILE A 273 -0.62 4.74 13.25
C ILE A 273 -0.37 3.22 13.27
N SER A 274 -1.18 2.46 12.54
CA SER A 274 -1.04 1.00 12.45
C SER A 274 0.01 0.59 11.41
N PRO A 275 0.60 -0.62 11.50
CA PRO A 275 1.52 -1.11 10.48
C PRO A 275 0.91 -1.11 9.06
N SER A 276 -0.35 -1.52 8.91
CA SER A 276 -1.04 -1.50 7.62
C SER A 276 -1.23 -0.07 7.08
N GLN A 277 -1.47 0.92 7.94
CA GLN A 277 -1.51 2.34 7.54
C GLN A 277 -0.14 2.81 7.05
N THR A 278 0.93 2.45 7.75
CA THR A 278 2.30 2.79 7.33
C THR A 278 2.64 2.16 5.97
N THR A 279 2.33 0.87 5.75
CA THR A 279 2.53 0.22 4.44
C THR A 279 1.70 0.88 3.34
N LEU A 280 0.45 1.26 3.61
CA LEU A 280 -0.37 2.01 2.65
C LEU A 280 0.26 3.36 2.28
N LEU A 281 0.80 4.09 3.25
CA LEU A 281 1.50 5.36 2.99
C LEU A 281 2.76 5.17 2.15
N LYS A 282 3.55 4.10 2.36
CA LYS A 282 4.70 3.76 1.50
C LYS A 282 4.28 3.54 0.05
N LEU A 283 3.18 2.82 -0.16
CA LEU A 283 2.64 2.56 -1.50
C LEU A 283 2.07 3.83 -2.13
N LEU A 284 1.40 4.68 -1.35
CA LEU A 284 0.91 5.97 -1.82
C LEU A 284 2.05 6.90 -2.22
N ASP A 285 3.11 6.99 -1.43
CA ASP A 285 4.31 7.78 -1.77
C ASP A 285 4.95 7.30 -3.07
N SER A 286 5.13 5.98 -3.22
CA SER A 286 5.64 5.40 -4.47
C SER A 286 4.72 5.69 -5.67
N HIS A 287 3.40 5.66 -5.49
CA HIS A 287 2.42 5.93 -6.54
C HIS A 287 2.42 7.41 -6.97
N LEU A 288 2.50 8.33 -6.00
CA LEU A 288 2.60 9.78 -6.24
C LEU A 288 3.92 10.17 -6.90
N SER A 289 5.00 9.45 -6.60
CA SER A 289 6.34 9.72 -7.13
C SER A 289 6.57 9.13 -8.53
N ASP A 290 5.77 8.15 -8.97
CA ASP A 290 5.92 7.52 -10.28
C ASP A 290 5.48 8.48 -11.40
N SER A 291 6.47 8.99 -12.14
CA SER A 291 6.31 9.94 -13.25
C SER A 291 5.48 9.41 -14.42
N THR A 292 5.13 8.12 -14.47
CA THR A 292 4.23 7.58 -15.50
C THR A 292 2.75 7.92 -15.25
N SER A 293 2.39 8.37 -14.04
CA SER A 293 1.08 8.98 -13.75
C SER A 293 0.84 10.28 -14.52
N HIS A 294 1.90 11.00 -14.93
CA HIS A 294 1.83 12.25 -15.70
C HIS A 294 1.16 12.11 -17.09
N MET A 295 1.09 10.89 -17.65
CA MET A 295 0.36 10.64 -18.92
C MET A 295 -1.08 10.13 -18.72
N ARG A 296 -1.43 9.64 -17.52
CA ARG A 296 -2.76 9.09 -17.24
C ARG A 296 -3.75 10.13 -16.73
N SER A 297 -3.30 11.19 -16.03
CA SER A 297 -4.23 12.23 -15.56
C SER A 297 -4.67 13.23 -16.64
N SER A 298 -4.03 13.26 -17.82
CA SER A 298 -4.45 14.10 -18.95
C SER A 298 -5.29 13.37 -20.00
N SER A 299 -5.50 12.06 -19.85
CA SER A 299 -6.38 11.28 -20.72
C SER A 299 -7.58 10.79 -19.92
N SER A 300 -8.63 11.62 -19.92
CA SER A 300 -10.02 11.21 -19.71
C SER A 300 -10.24 10.26 -18.53
N VAL A 301 -10.74 10.80 -17.41
CA VAL A 301 -11.77 10.08 -16.67
C VAL A 301 -12.74 9.53 -17.73
N PRO A 302 -12.87 8.20 -17.89
CA PRO A 302 -13.81 7.67 -18.87
C PRO A 302 -15.18 8.26 -18.54
N ASN A 303 -15.85 8.84 -19.54
CA ASN A 303 -17.20 9.42 -19.48
C ASN A 303 -18.32 8.45 -19.00
N TYR A 304 -17.97 7.36 -18.32
CA TYR A 304 -18.88 6.46 -17.63
C TYR A 304 -19.17 6.86 -16.18
N MET A 305 -18.54 7.92 -15.65
CA MET A 305 -18.83 8.44 -14.30
C MET A 305 -19.91 9.53 -14.26
N ASP A 306 -20.58 9.82 -15.38
CA ASP A 306 -21.55 10.92 -15.50
C ASP A 306 -22.88 10.70 -14.74
N ASN A 307 -23.06 9.59 -14.02
CA ASN A 307 -24.32 9.24 -13.35
C ASN A 307 -24.18 8.58 -11.97
N MET A 308 -23.04 8.69 -11.31
CA MET A 308 -22.91 8.22 -9.93
C MET A 308 -22.52 9.41 -9.07
N GLU A 309 -23.43 9.85 -8.21
CA GLU A 309 -23.18 10.89 -7.20
C GLU A 309 -21.85 10.58 -6.50
N VAL A 310 -20.82 11.37 -6.81
CA VAL A 310 -19.59 11.39 -6.01
C VAL A 310 -19.98 12.13 -4.75
N ASP A 311 -20.40 11.37 -3.73
CA ASP A 311 -20.90 11.87 -2.44
C ASP A 311 -19.86 12.66 -1.62
N ASP A 312 -18.65 12.92 -2.15
CA ASP A 312 -17.63 13.71 -1.47
C ASP A 312 -16.82 14.56 -2.47
N PRO A 313 -17.03 15.89 -2.53
CA PRO A 313 -16.25 16.80 -3.36
C PRO A 313 -14.81 17.03 -2.86
N THR A 314 -14.36 16.29 -1.83
CA THR A 314 -13.03 16.47 -1.27
C THR A 314 -11.93 15.73 -2.06
N HIS A 315 -10.78 16.39 -2.17
CA HIS A 315 -9.59 15.83 -2.82
C HIS A 315 -9.15 14.52 -2.16
N PRO A 316 -8.82 13.45 -2.91
CA PRO A 316 -8.62 12.11 -2.33
C PRO A 316 -7.38 11.98 -1.44
N ASN A 317 -6.41 12.90 -1.56
CA ASN A 317 -5.22 12.99 -0.70
C ASN A 317 -5.38 14.01 0.46
N ARG A 318 -6.55 14.66 0.60
CA ARG A 318 -6.78 15.68 1.64
C ARG A 318 -6.60 15.13 3.06
N PHE A 319 -6.87 13.84 3.27
CA PHE A 319 -6.70 13.18 4.56
C PHE A 319 -5.25 13.23 5.10
N LEU A 320 -4.24 13.49 4.26
CA LEU A 320 -2.85 13.63 4.71
C LEU A 320 -2.66 14.80 5.68
N ILE A 321 -3.42 15.88 5.54
CA ILE A 321 -3.36 17.06 6.44
C ILE A 321 -3.75 16.69 7.88
N PRO A 322 -4.96 16.16 8.16
CA PRO A 322 -5.32 15.77 9.52
C PRO A 322 -4.44 14.65 10.07
N VAL A 323 -3.91 13.75 9.23
CA VAL A 323 -2.92 12.74 9.65
C VAL A 323 -1.61 13.39 10.08
N PHE A 324 -1.12 14.40 9.36
CA PHE A 324 0.04 15.19 9.77
C PHE A 324 -0.19 15.80 11.16
N HIS A 325 -1.31 16.50 11.35
CA HIS A 325 -1.63 17.13 12.64
C HIS A 325 -1.69 16.12 13.78
N LEU A 326 -2.36 14.98 13.58
CA LEU A 326 -2.48 13.92 14.57
C LEU A 326 -1.10 13.41 15.01
N LEU A 327 -0.27 13.03 14.04
CA LEU A 327 1.04 12.45 14.34
C LEU A 327 2.04 13.49 14.89
N SER A 328 1.99 14.73 14.39
CA SER A 328 2.81 15.84 14.87
C SER A 328 2.48 16.19 16.32
N ALA A 329 1.20 16.35 16.65
CA ALA A 329 0.75 16.63 18.01
C ALA A 329 1.12 15.49 18.98
N TYR A 330 0.96 14.24 18.55
CA TYR A 330 1.40 13.07 19.30
C TYR A 330 2.91 13.13 19.57
N ALA A 331 3.72 13.34 18.52
CA ALA A 331 5.18 13.36 18.61
C ALA A 331 5.67 14.46 19.56
N MET A 332 5.16 15.68 19.43
CA MET A 332 5.54 16.81 20.31
C MET A 332 5.17 16.55 21.78
N THR A 333 3.99 15.97 22.03
CA THR A 333 3.55 15.62 23.39
C THR A 333 4.41 14.50 23.98
N SER A 334 4.71 13.48 23.20
CA SER A 334 5.53 12.35 23.63
C SER A 334 6.97 12.77 23.92
N MET A 335 7.59 13.56 23.03
CA MET A 335 8.96 14.07 23.19
C MET A 335 9.14 14.93 24.46
N SER A 336 8.12 15.67 24.88
CA SER A 336 8.17 16.56 26.04
C SER A 336 7.82 15.88 27.37
N HIS A 337 6.93 14.89 27.36
CA HIS A 337 6.32 14.36 28.58
C HIS A 337 6.47 12.85 28.81
N VAL A 338 6.87 12.08 27.80
CA VAL A 338 6.93 10.61 27.90
C VAL A 338 8.37 10.13 27.73
N PRO A 339 9.05 9.74 28.83
CA PRO A 339 10.35 9.09 28.70
C PRO A 339 10.17 7.72 28.01
N ASP A 340 10.95 7.49 26.95
CA ASP A 340 11.07 6.23 26.21
C ASP A 340 9.76 5.67 25.62
N ASP A 341 8.96 6.51 24.96
CA ASP A 341 7.77 6.07 24.22
C ASP A 341 8.13 5.16 23.03
N ALA A 342 7.90 3.86 23.17
CA ALA A 342 8.18 2.86 22.14
C ALA A 342 7.38 3.06 20.83
N ARG A 343 6.33 3.88 20.84
CA ARG A 343 5.51 4.17 19.64
C ARG A 343 6.11 5.28 18.78
N LEU A 344 6.98 6.12 19.37
CA LEU A 344 7.53 7.31 18.72
C LEU A 344 8.28 7.02 17.40
N PRO A 345 9.09 5.95 17.26
CA PRO A 345 9.72 5.63 15.98
C PRO A 345 8.73 5.42 14.83
N LYS A 346 7.60 4.72 15.09
CA LYS A 346 6.56 4.50 14.09
C LYS A 346 5.82 5.80 13.74
N VAL A 347 5.63 6.68 14.71
CA VAL A 347 5.05 8.01 14.48
C VAL A 347 5.96 8.86 13.60
N PHE A 348 7.28 8.81 13.83
CA PHE A 348 8.25 9.48 12.96
C PHE A 348 8.24 8.93 11.54
N GLU A 349 8.19 7.60 11.37
CA GLU A 349 8.05 6.96 10.05
C GLU A 349 6.77 7.44 9.34
N GLY A 350 5.62 7.44 10.05
CA GLY A 350 4.37 7.96 9.50
C GLY A 350 4.46 9.44 9.08
N LEU A 351 5.05 10.30 9.91
CA LEU A 351 5.25 11.71 9.57
C LEU A 351 6.18 11.91 8.37
N VAL A 352 7.25 11.10 8.27
CA VAL A 352 8.15 11.10 7.12
C VAL A 352 7.38 10.83 5.83
N LEU A 353 6.58 9.76 5.80
CA LEU A 353 5.81 9.36 4.62
C LEU A 353 4.74 10.40 4.26
N VAL A 354 4.07 10.99 5.25
CA VAL A 354 3.10 12.08 5.02
C VAL A 354 3.80 13.31 4.43
N CYS A 355 4.98 13.70 4.95
CA CYS A 355 5.75 14.81 4.41
C CYS A 355 6.20 14.55 2.97
N GLU A 356 6.62 13.32 2.66
CA GLU A 356 7.06 12.91 1.32
C GLU A 356 5.89 12.95 0.33
N ALA A 357 4.75 12.35 0.68
CA ALA A 357 3.54 12.39 -0.14
C ALA A 357 3.08 13.83 -0.43
N LEU A 358 3.01 14.69 0.60
CA LEU A 358 2.65 16.10 0.45
C LEU A 358 3.69 16.89 -0.38
N SER A 359 4.98 16.57 -0.24
CA SER A 359 6.05 17.17 -1.04
C SER A 359 5.93 16.77 -2.52
N SER A 360 5.64 15.51 -2.81
CA SER A 360 5.42 15.01 -4.17
C SER A 360 4.25 15.71 -4.85
N ILE A 361 3.13 15.91 -4.12
CA ILE A 361 1.99 16.70 -4.61
C ILE A 361 2.41 18.16 -4.87
N GLY A 362 3.11 18.80 -3.92
CA GLY A 362 3.58 20.18 -4.07
C GLY A 362 4.51 20.39 -5.27
N LEU A 363 5.45 19.46 -5.49
CA LEU A 363 6.36 19.48 -6.63
C LEU A 363 5.62 19.23 -7.95
N LYS A 364 4.63 18.33 -7.98
CA LYS A 364 3.78 18.09 -9.14
C LYS A 364 3.01 19.36 -9.54
N VAL A 365 2.33 19.99 -8.58
CA VAL A 365 1.59 21.25 -8.81
C VAL A 365 2.51 22.35 -9.30
N GLN A 366 3.72 22.47 -8.75
CA GLN A 366 4.69 23.46 -9.21
C GLN A 366 5.17 23.16 -10.64
N GLY A 367 5.47 21.88 -10.95
CA GLY A 367 5.86 21.48 -12.30
C GLY A 367 4.77 21.75 -13.35
N GLU A 368 3.50 21.56 -12.99
CA GLU A 368 2.37 21.91 -13.85
C GLU A 368 2.28 23.43 -14.08
N LYS A 369 2.49 24.26 -13.04
CA LYS A 369 2.55 25.72 -13.17
C LYS A 369 3.68 26.18 -14.08
N ASP A 370 4.87 25.60 -13.91
CA ASP A 370 6.06 25.95 -14.71
C ASP A 370 5.83 25.66 -16.21
N LEU A 371 5.09 24.60 -16.54
CA LEU A 371 4.72 24.25 -17.92
C LEU A 371 3.57 25.12 -18.47
N GLN A 372 2.64 25.55 -17.62
CA GLN A 372 1.48 26.36 -18.01
C GLN A 372 1.78 27.85 -18.24
N VAL A 373 3.01 28.32 -17.95
CA VAL A 373 3.46 29.71 -18.20
C VAL A 373 3.37 30.15 -19.69
N GLY A 374 2.84 29.31 -20.61
CA GLY A 374 2.54 29.64 -22.00
C GLY A 374 1.09 29.45 -22.50
N ASP A 375 0.16 28.88 -21.73
CA ASP A 375 -1.20 28.56 -22.21
C ASP A 375 -2.28 29.07 -21.24
N ILE A 376 -2.81 30.26 -21.53
CA ILE A 376 -3.84 30.93 -20.73
C ILE A 376 -5.20 30.35 -21.14
N GLY A 377 -5.75 29.38 -20.40
CA GLY A 377 -7.09 28.90 -20.76
C GLY A 377 -7.80 27.81 -19.97
N ARG A 378 -7.21 27.17 -18.95
CA ARG A 378 -7.97 26.21 -18.11
C ARG A 378 -8.31 26.83 -16.76
N GLY A 379 -9.61 26.99 -16.50
CA GLY A 379 -10.11 27.35 -15.17
C GLY A 379 -9.72 26.27 -14.16
N ALA A 380 -9.46 26.67 -12.92
CA ALA A 380 -9.17 25.75 -11.84
C ALA A 380 -10.36 24.79 -11.63
N GLU A 381 -10.10 23.50 -11.75
CA GLU A 381 -11.08 22.47 -11.38
C GLU A 381 -11.15 22.43 -9.85
N GLU A 382 -12.35 22.59 -9.28
CA GLU A 382 -12.59 22.43 -7.84
C GLU A 382 -12.22 21.00 -7.41
N GLY A 383 -11.51 20.88 -6.29
CA GLY A 383 -11.02 19.59 -5.79
C GLY A 383 -9.72 19.15 -6.47
N SER A 384 -8.88 20.09 -6.91
CA SER A 384 -7.56 19.80 -7.52
C SER A 384 -6.44 19.67 -6.48
N ASP A 385 -5.29 19.11 -6.88
CA ASP A 385 -4.06 19.15 -6.08
C ASP A 385 -3.69 20.60 -5.68
N GLY A 386 -4.06 21.60 -6.51
CA GLY A 386 -3.85 23.01 -6.23
C GLY A 386 -4.64 23.52 -5.02
N ASP A 387 -5.89 23.07 -4.84
CA ASP A 387 -6.71 23.42 -3.68
C ASP A 387 -6.14 22.82 -2.39
N LEU A 388 -5.62 21.59 -2.47
CA LEU A 388 -4.92 20.96 -1.36
C LEU A 388 -3.68 21.77 -0.95
N ILE A 389 -2.89 22.26 -1.90
CA ILE A 389 -1.75 23.14 -1.59
C ILE A 389 -2.19 24.45 -0.93
N GLN A 390 -3.34 25.03 -1.33
CA GLN A 390 -3.86 26.22 -0.65
C GLN A 390 -4.26 25.94 0.79
N GLU A 391 -4.92 24.82 1.04
CA GLU A 391 -5.27 24.39 2.41
C GLU A 391 -4.01 24.18 3.28
N MET A 392 -2.96 23.56 2.73
CA MET A 392 -1.69 23.40 3.46
C MET A 392 -1.04 24.74 3.85
N LYS A 393 -1.34 25.81 3.13
CA LYS A 393 -0.83 27.17 3.34
C LYS A 393 -1.76 28.04 4.18
N ASP A 394 -2.93 27.53 4.56
CA ASP A 394 -3.92 28.28 5.32
C ASP A 394 -3.33 28.75 6.65
N PRO A 395 -3.41 30.05 6.99
CA PRO A 395 -2.91 30.56 8.27
C PRO A 395 -3.79 30.17 9.46
N GLU A 396 -5.01 29.65 9.26
CA GLU A 396 -5.92 29.28 10.33
C GLU A 396 -5.40 28.07 11.14
N ASP A 397 -5.52 28.19 12.45
CA ASP A 397 -5.04 27.16 13.38
C ASP A 397 -5.84 25.85 13.20
N GLY A 398 -5.13 24.78 12.86
CA GLY A 398 -5.70 23.44 12.70
C GLY A 398 -6.17 23.10 11.28
N THR A 399 -6.00 24.00 10.31
CA THR A 399 -6.25 23.74 8.88
C THR A 399 -4.94 23.65 8.10
N GLY A 400 -4.06 24.64 8.22
CA GLY A 400 -2.78 24.67 7.51
C GLY A 400 -1.61 24.05 8.24
N LEU A 401 -0.51 23.85 7.51
CA LEU A 401 0.65 23.09 7.96
C LEU A 401 1.85 23.96 8.38
N ILE A 402 1.88 25.25 8.03
CA ILE A 402 3.08 26.10 8.23
C ILE A 402 3.50 26.18 9.70
N LYS A 403 2.58 26.56 10.58
CA LYS A 403 2.83 26.64 12.03
C LYS A 403 3.17 25.27 12.64
N PRO A 404 2.38 24.20 12.43
CA PRO A 404 2.71 22.86 12.91
C PRO A 404 4.08 22.35 12.45
N ILE A 405 4.51 22.65 11.21
CA ILE A 405 5.84 22.29 10.71
C ILE A 405 6.92 23.00 11.53
N ILE A 406 6.79 24.31 11.75
CA ILE A 406 7.77 25.10 12.52
C ILE A 406 7.86 24.61 13.97
N GLU A 407 6.72 24.35 14.60
CA GLU A 407 6.64 23.83 15.97
C GLU A 407 7.27 22.43 16.07
N SER A 408 7.01 21.57 15.08
CA SER A 408 7.61 20.22 15.00
C SER A 408 9.13 20.30 14.84
N ILE A 409 9.64 21.15 13.95
CA ILE A 409 11.09 21.35 13.76
C ILE A 409 11.73 21.81 15.07
N ARG A 410 11.12 22.77 15.77
CA ARG A 410 11.62 23.28 17.06
C ARG A 410 11.66 22.18 18.11
N SER A 411 10.57 21.43 18.27
CA SER A 411 10.50 20.33 19.23
C SER A 411 11.52 19.23 18.93
N LEU A 412 11.79 18.94 17.65
CA LEU A 412 12.80 17.97 17.23
C LEU A 412 14.23 18.48 17.48
N ASP A 413 14.46 19.78 17.36
CA ASP A 413 15.77 20.38 17.65
C ASP A 413 16.11 20.36 19.15
N ASP A 414 15.10 20.58 20.00
CA ASP A 414 15.24 20.44 21.45
C ASP A 414 15.40 18.97 21.87
N PHE A 415 14.63 18.07 21.26
CA PHE A 415 14.63 16.64 21.61
C PHE A 415 15.92 15.91 21.20
N ALA A 416 16.46 16.26 20.03
CA ALA A 416 17.70 15.72 19.50
C ALA A 416 18.51 16.85 18.83
N PRO A 417 19.33 17.55 19.64
CA PRO A 417 20.16 18.63 19.16
C PRO A 417 21.26 18.10 18.23
N ARG A 418 21.72 18.98 17.34
CA ARG A 418 22.74 18.69 16.31
C ARG A 418 24.05 18.21 16.92
N VAL A 419 24.73 17.30 16.23
CA VAL A 419 26.09 16.88 16.59
C VAL A 419 27.10 17.57 15.66
N ASN A 420 27.87 18.50 16.22
CA ASN A 420 28.88 19.23 15.48
C ASN A 420 30.23 18.49 15.55
N PRO A 421 30.88 18.17 14.41
CA PRO A 421 32.20 17.52 14.38
C PRO A 421 33.24 18.21 15.26
N ARG A 422 33.15 19.55 15.34
CA ARG A 422 34.10 20.41 16.05
C ARG A 422 33.95 20.36 17.57
N ALA A 423 32.79 19.92 18.08
CA ALA A 423 32.53 19.85 19.52
C ALA A 423 33.05 18.54 20.15
N SER A 424 33.02 17.42 19.43
CA SER A 424 33.46 16.11 19.95
C SER A 424 34.97 15.97 20.14
N ALA A 425 35.78 16.83 19.52
CA ALA A 425 37.24 16.84 19.69
C ALA A 425 37.69 17.26 21.11
N ASN A 426 36.81 17.82 21.94
CA ASN A 426 37.16 18.40 23.24
C ASN A 426 36.85 17.51 24.46
N ASN A 427 36.13 16.37 24.29
CA ASN A 427 35.80 15.48 25.42
C ASN A 427 36.92 14.50 25.82
N GLY A 428 38.08 14.58 25.17
CA GLY A 428 39.26 13.78 25.52
C GLY A 428 40.06 14.31 26.72
N ASN A 429 39.79 15.52 27.22
CA ASN A 429 40.67 16.12 28.22
C ASN A 429 39.98 17.22 29.07
N SER A 430 39.25 16.86 30.13
CA SER A 430 39.02 17.81 31.23
C SER A 430 38.79 17.14 32.59
N ASN A 431 39.82 17.24 33.43
CA ASN A 431 39.67 17.21 34.88
C ASN A 431 38.97 18.52 35.31
N GLY A 432 37.85 18.39 36.03
CA GLY A 432 37.47 19.27 37.13
C GLY A 432 37.03 20.71 36.81
N ASN A 433 35.74 20.95 37.08
CA ASN A 433 35.19 22.19 37.61
C ASN A 433 34.93 23.34 36.60
N GLY A 434 33.73 23.35 36.03
CA GLY A 434 33.17 24.48 35.28
C GLY A 434 31.66 24.41 35.22
N ASN A 435 31.01 25.39 35.84
CA ASN A 435 29.56 25.54 35.97
C ASN A 435 28.96 25.92 34.59
N GLY A 436 28.27 24.99 33.92
CA GLY A 436 27.69 25.23 32.59
C GLY A 436 26.52 24.27 32.29
N SER A 437 25.37 24.87 31.98
CA SER A 437 24.14 24.31 31.39
C SER A 437 23.74 22.88 31.77
N MET A 438 22.65 22.76 32.55
CA MET A 438 21.90 21.52 32.71
C MET A 438 21.18 21.16 31.41
N THR A 439 21.88 20.56 30.44
CA THR A 439 21.22 19.62 29.55
C THR A 439 21.30 18.24 30.22
N PRO A 440 20.18 17.54 30.44
CA PRO A 440 20.25 16.18 30.96
C PRO A 440 21.08 15.37 29.98
N ASN A 441 22.06 14.64 30.52
CA ASN A 441 22.96 13.74 29.81
C ASN A 441 22.13 12.59 29.21
N ARG A 442 21.40 12.86 28.12
CA ARG A 442 20.59 11.86 27.41
C ARG A 442 21.53 11.09 26.49
N PRO A 443 21.56 9.74 26.54
CA PRO A 443 22.41 8.95 25.67
C PRO A 443 22.13 9.33 24.21
N VAL A 444 23.19 9.48 23.41
CA VAL A 444 23.06 9.58 21.95
C VAL A 444 22.26 8.35 21.50
N PRO A 445 21.11 8.52 20.82
CA PRO A 445 20.31 7.39 20.38
C PRO A 445 21.16 6.49 19.48
N PRO A 446 21.03 5.15 19.58
CA PRO A 446 21.76 4.24 18.70
C PRO A 446 21.50 4.58 17.21
N PRO A 447 22.46 4.28 16.31
CA PRO A 447 22.42 4.74 14.91
C PRO A 447 21.10 4.44 14.19
N ASP A 448 20.48 3.30 14.49
CA ASP A 448 19.23 2.86 13.87
C ASP A 448 18.00 3.68 14.34
N GLN A 449 18.06 4.25 15.56
CA GLN A 449 17.01 5.14 16.09
C GLN A 449 17.22 6.61 15.68
N ALA A 450 18.45 7.00 15.34
CA ALA A 450 18.77 8.36 14.88
C ALA A 450 18.32 8.62 13.44
N ARG A 451 18.22 7.58 12.59
CA ARG A 451 17.88 7.73 11.17
C ARG A 451 16.46 8.28 10.91
N PRO A 452 15.37 7.73 11.49
CA PRO A 452 14.02 8.26 11.25
C PRO A 452 13.87 9.71 11.72
N LEU A 453 14.55 10.06 12.82
CA LEU A 453 14.54 11.40 13.39
C LEU A 453 15.24 12.42 12.48
N ALA A 454 16.42 12.06 11.95
CA ALA A 454 17.14 12.88 10.98
C ALA A 454 16.32 13.06 9.69
N GLN A 455 15.72 11.97 9.18
CA GLN A 455 14.85 12.01 8.00
C GLN A 455 13.65 12.94 8.21
N LEU A 456 12.99 12.85 9.38
CA LEU A 456 11.83 13.68 9.69
C LEU A 456 12.18 15.17 9.70
N LYS A 457 13.22 15.57 10.44
CA LYS A 457 13.64 16.99 10.51
C LYS A 457 13.95 17.53 9.11
N ARG A 458 14.63 16.73 8.27
CA ARG A 458 14.93 17.08 6.87
C ARG A 458 13.66 17.23 6.03
N ASN A 459 12.74 16.27 6.08
CA ASN A 459 11.52 16.26 5.28
C ASN A 459 10.57 17.40 5.67
N LEU A 460 10.49 17.78 6.95
CA LEU A 460 9.75 18.97 7.39
C LEU A 460 10.32 20.27 6.80
N VAL A 461 11.65 20.43 6.82
CA VAL A 461 12.32 21.59 6.22
C VAL A 461 12.14 21.63 4.71
N GLN A 462 12.20 20.47 4.05
CA GLN A 462 11.95 20.34 2.62
C GLN A 462 10.52 20.75 2.26
N LEU A 463 9.52 20.22 2.95
CA LEU A 463 8.11 20.55 2.72
C LEU A 463 7.86 22.06 2.91
N LEU A 464 8.42 22.65 3.97
CA LEU A 464 8.32 24.09 4.19
C LEU A 464 8.97 24.90 3.06
N GLY A 465 10.14 24.44 2.58
CA GLY A 465 10.82 25.04 1.45
C GLY A 465 10.00 24.99 0.16
N ILE A 466 9.31 23.88 -0.11
CA ILE A 466 8.38 23.72 -1.25
C ILE A 466 7.21 24.70 -1.12
N LEU A 467 6.55 24.74 0.03
CA LEU A 467 5.39 25.61 0.26
C LEU A 467 5.73 27.11 0.20
N SER A 468 6.97 27.48 0.55
CA SER A 468 7.46 28.86 0.54
C SER A 468 7.88 29.37 -0.84
N PHE A 469 7.95 28.51 -1.86
CA PHE A 469 8.42 28.92 -3.18
C PHE A 469 7.43 29.90 -3.83
N GLU A 470 7.93 31.10 -4.17
CA GLU A 470 7.17 32.20 -4.81
C GLU A 470 5.88 32.59 -4.07
N ASP A 471 5.86 32.44 -2.74
CA ASP A 471 4.69 32.73 -1.90
C ASP A 471 5.08 33.62 -0.71
N ILE A 472 4.81 34.92 -0.86
CA ILE A 472 5.12 35.93 0.17
C ILE A 472 4.27 35.72 1.42
N ALA A 473 3.03 35.28 1.29
CA ALA A 473 2.12 35.09 2.42
C ALA A 473 2.61 33.95 3.32
N VAL A 474 3.04 32.83 2.73
CA VAL A 474 3.73 31.76 3.48
C VAL A 474 5.01 32.29 4.13
N GLY A 475 5.80 33.08 3.41
CA GLY A 475 7.00 33.71 3.95
C GLY A 475 6.74 34.60 5.17
N ASP A 476 5.60 35.30 5.19
CA ASP A 476 5.17 36.14 6.30
C ASP A 476 4.71 35.29 7.49
N GLN A 477 3.93 34.22 7.27
CA GLN A 477 3.57 33.27 8.33
C GLN A 477 4.81 32.65 8.99
N VAL A 478 5.79 32.22 8.18
CA VAL A 478 7.04 31.65 8.70
C VAL A 478 7.80 32.66 9.57
N ARG A 479 7.82 33.93 9.16
CA ARG A 479 8.41 35.02 9.96
C ARG A 479 7.69 35.21 11.29
N GLU A 480 6.36 35.26 11.28
CA GLU A 480 5.52 35.48 12.47
C GLU A 480 5.70 34.38 13.52
N HIS A 481 5.95 33.14 13.08
CA HIS A 481 6.22 32.01 13.98
C HIS A 481 7.71 31.85 14.36
N GLY A 482 8.58 32.79 13.97
CA GLY A 482 10.01 32.75 14.25
C GLY A 482 10.76 31.63 13.51
N GLY A 483 10.20 31.15 12.39
CA GLY A 483 10.76 30.07 11.59
C GLY A 483 12.03 30.46 10.84
N ILE A 484 12.23 31.75 10.53
CA ILE A 484 13.41 32.22 9.78
C ILE A 484 14.71 31.98 10.56
N GLN A 485 14.75 32.41 11.82
CA GLN A 485 15.92 32.20 12.69
C GLN A 485 16.14 30.71 12.97
N LEU A 486 15.06 29.95 13.15
CA LEU A 486 15.11 28.51 13.32
C LEU A 486 15.78 27.84 12.12
N LEU A 487 15.31 28.11 10.89
CA LEU A 487 15.89 27.55 9.67
C LEU A 487 17.33 27.97 9.43
N LEU A 488 17.67 29.25 9.70
CA LEU A 488 19.06 29.72 9.62
C LEU A 488 19.98 28.93 10.55
N SER A 489 19.51 28.59 11.76
CA SER A 489 20.28 27.75 12.68
C SER A 489 20.56 26.35 12.11
N LEU A 490 19.65 25.80 11.30
CA LEU A 490 19.78 24.47 10.67
C LEU A 490 20.73 24.45 9.45
N THR A 491 21.34 25.58 9.10
CA THR A 491 22.32 25.67 8.00
C THR A 491 23.75 25.29 8.41
N GLU A 492 23.94 24.92 9.68
CA GLU A 492 25.19 24.36 10.18
C GLU A 492 25.35 22.88 9.80
N VAL A 493 26.59 22.38 9.84
CA VAL A 493 26.88 20.96 9.56
C VAL A 493 26.40 20.10 10.73
N ASP A 494 25.64 19.06 10.42
CA ASP A 494 25.21 18.01 11.34
C ASP A 494 25.64 16.64 10.78
N GLU A 495 26.53 15.94 11.50
CA GLU A 495 27.02 14.62 11.06
C GLU A 495 25.92 13.56 11.04
N THR A 496 24.91 13.72 11.89
CA THR A 496 23.79 12.79 11.98
C THR A 496 22.73 13.05 10.90
N ASN A 497 22.79 14.21 10.24
CA ASN A 497 21.88 14.59 9.17
C ASN A 497 22.58 15.39 8.05
N PRO A 498 23.39 14.72 7.20
CA PRO A 498 24.27 15.42 6.24
C PRO A 498 23.56 16.28 5.21
N TYR A 499 22.27 16.04 4.93
CA TYR A 499 21.49 16.77 3.91
C TYR A 499 20.61 17.88 4.49
N LEU A 500 20.48 17.99 5.81
CA LEU A 500 19.61 18.99 6.44
C LEU A 500 19.99 20.42 6.04
N ARG A 501 21.29 20.67 5.99
CA ARG A 501 21.85 21.99 5.65
C ARG A 501 21.40 22.46 4.27
N GLU A 502 21.45 21.58 3.27
CA GLU A 502 21.10 21.90 1.89
C GLU A 502 19.60 22.22 1.77
N HIS A 503 18.74 21.44 2.43
CA HIS A 503 17.31 21.72 2.49
C HIS A 503 17.00 23.02 3.25
N ALA A 504 17.71 23.31 4.35
CA ALA A 504 17.57 24.55 5.10
C ALA A 504 17.99 25.77 4.26
N LEU A 505 19.10 25.69 3.54
CA LEU A 505 19.55 26.74 2.62
C LEU A 505 18.55 26.96 1.48
N PHE A 506 17.98 25.89 0.94
CA PHE A 506 16.93 25.97 -0.08
C PHE A 506 15.66 26.67 0.46
N ALA A 507 15.19 26.27 1.64
CA ALA A 507 14.04 26.90 2.29
C ALA A 507 14.29 28.38 2.58
N VAL A 508 15.45 28.74 3.12
CA VAL A 508 15.85 30.15 3.35
C VAL A 508 15.87 30.92 2.04
N ARG A 509 16.46 30.38 0.96
CA ARG A 509 16.44 31.03 -0.36
C ARG A 509 15.01 31.33 -0.81
N ASN A 510 14.09 30.38 -0.67
CA ASN A 510 12.70 30.56 -1.09
C ASN A 510 11.99 31.62 -0.24
N LEU A 511 12.19 31.60 1.08
CA LEU A 511 11.64 32.59 2.00
C LEU A 511 12.13 34.02 1.75
N MET A 512 13.35 34.18 1.22
CA MET A 512 13.91 35.49 0.87
C MET A 512 13.51 35.97 -0.52
N LEU A 513 13.11 35.07 -1.43
CA LEU A 513 12.82 35.41 -2.81
C LEU A 513 11.62 36.36 -2.88
N GLY A 514 11.84 37.59 -3.37
CA GLY A 514 10.77 38.58 -3.50
C GLY A 514 10.17 39.10 -2.19
N ASN A 515 10.77 38.79 -1.02
CA ASN A 515 10.27 39.20 0.29
C ASN A 515 11.28 40.08 1.05
N PRO A 516 11.24 41.42 0.90
CA PRO A 516 12.13 42.35 1.59
C PRO A 516 12.01 42.33 3.12
N ALA A 517 10.81 42.05 3.65
CA ALA A 517 10.58 42.00 5.09
C ALA A 517 11.33 40.80 5.72
N ASN A 518 11.38 39.66 5.03
CA ASN A 518 12.21 38.53 5.43
C ASN A 518 13.71 38.83 5.29
N GLN A 519 14.13 39.50 4.22
CA GLN A 519 15.54 39.90 4.02
C GLN A 519 16.03 40.87 5.10
N ALA A 520 15.16 41.76 5.58
CA ALA A 520 15.47 42.71 6.64
C ALA A 520 15.90 42.02 7.94
N ILE A 521 15.32 40.86 8.27
CA ILE A 521 15.72 40.08 9.46
C ILE A 521 17.20 39.71 9.40
N ILE A 522 17.66 39.19 8.25
CA ILE A 522 19.08 38.86 8.06
C ILE A 522 19.92 40.15 8.08
N GLY A 523 19.40 41.22 7.49
CA GLY A 523 19.99 42.56 7.52
C GLY A 523 20.06 43.19 8.93
N GLU A 524 19.31 42.71 9.90
CA GLU A 524 19.34 43.14 11.30
C GLU A 524 20.26 42.27 12.17
N MET A 525 20.63 41.07 11.70
CA MET A 525 21.53 40.18 12.44
C MET A 525 22.95 40.74 12.46
N ASP A 526 23.54 40.83 13.66
CA ASP A 526 24.93 41.21 13.86
C ASP A 526 25.82 39.98 14.06
N PRO A 527 26.98 39.90 13.40
CA PRO A 527 27.93 38.83 13.62
C PRO A 527 28.47 38.93 15.06
N VAL A 528 28.38 37.84 15.82
CA VAL A 528 28.89 37.75 17.20
C VAL A 528 30.28 37.12 17.28
N GLY A 529 30.70 36.38 16.25
CA GLY A 529 32.03 35.77 16.16
C GLY A 529 32.14 34.77 15.01
N VAL A 530 33.28 34.10 14.91
CA VAL A 530 33.51 32.97 14.00
C VAL A 530 33.93 31.77 14.82
N LEU A 531 33.27 30.63 14.63
CA LEU A 531 33.67 29.39 15.30
C LEU A 531 35.01 28.91 14.75
N SER A 532 35.99 28.70 15.63
CA SER A 532 37.26 28.08 15.29
C SER A 532 37.07 26.61 14.88
N GLU A 533 38.13 26.00 14.33
CA GLU A 533 38.19 24.54 14.10
C GLU A 533 37.98 23.73 15.39
N THR A 534 38.27 24.34 16.56
CA THR A 534 38.11 23.77 17.89
C THR A 534 36.77 24.11 18.57
N GLY A 535 35.87 24.80 17.88
CA GLY A 535 34.54 25.16 18.41
C GLY A 535 34.51 26.39 19.34
N GLU A 536 35.64 27.07 19.55
CA GLU A 536 35.67 28.35 20.28
C GLU A 536 35.08 29.47 19.42
N LEU A 537 34.26 30.33 20.04
CA LEU A 537 33.77 31.55 19.40
C LEU A 537 34.90 32.58 19.35
N LEU A 538 35.55 32.71 18.21
CA LEU A 538 36.55 33.74 17.95
C LEU A 538 35.89 35.08 17.66
N PRO A 539 36.54 36.21 17.95
CA PRO A 539 36.03 37.53 17.58
C PRO A 539 35.81 37.64 16.07
N VAL A 540 34.80 38.43 15.70
CA VAL A 540 34.46 38.67 14.29
C VAL A 540 35.69 39.18 13.52
N PRO A 541 36.11 38.50 12.43
CA PRO A 541 37.19 38.97 11.59
C PRO A 541 36.90 40.39 11.09
N GLU A 542 37.91 41.25 11.04
CA GLU A 542 37.77 42.66 10.57
C GLU A 542 37.05 42.80 9.22
N ARG A 543 37.13 41.76 8.38
CA ARG A 543 36.50 41.68 7.06
C ARG A 543 34.98 41.50 7.12
N MET A 544 34.47 40.95 8.22
CA MET A 544 33.05 40.65 8.48
C MET A 544 32.39 41.64 9.43
N LYS A 545 33.18 42.51 10.09
CA LYS A 545 32.62 43.61 10.86
C LYS A 545 31.90 44.57 9.91
N ARG A 546 30.68 44.96 10.26
CA ARG A 546 29.97 46.01 9.53
C ARG A 546 30.85 47.26 9.51
N ARG A 547 31.25 47.70 8.32
CA ARG A 547 31.86 49.02 8.18
C ARG A 547 30.80 50.01 8.65
N GLY A 548 31.04 50.67 9.78
CA GLY A 548 30.12 51.70 10.26
C GLY A 548 29.87 52.68 9.12
N ASN A 549 28.60 53.02 8.90
CA ASN A 549 28.24 54.13 8.03
C ASN A 549 28.89 55.39 8.62
N GLY A 550 30.11 55.68 8.16
CA GLY A 550 30.77 56.94 8.37
C GLY A 550 29.96 58.00 7.66
N ALA A 551 29.56 59.01 8.42
CA ALA A 551 28.79 60.19 8.01
C ALA A 551 29.31 60.86 6.73
#